data_AF-A0A9D4Y245-F1
#
_entry.id   AF-A0A9D4Y245-F1
#
_cell.length_a   1.000
_cell.length_b   1.000
_cell.length_c   1.000
_cell.angle_alpha   90.00
_cell.angle_beta   90.00
_cell.angle_gamma   90.00
#
_symmetry.space_group_name_H-M   'P 1'
#
loop_
_entity.id
_entity.type
_entity.pdbx_description
1 polymer ?
#
loop_
_entity_poly.entity_id
_entity_poly.type
_entity_poly.pdbx_seq_one_letter_code
_entity_poly.pdbx_strand_id
1 'polypeptide(L)'
;MASPIQIARPPVKRRRRKNISPRNLPKITDQELTQLSGDLNSTIVPLFEKTLSASDVGRLGRMVLPKPCVEAYFPPISEPGGIYLHIEDVKGKKLMFRFRFWPNNSSRIYVLEGVHPW
;
A
#
# COMPACT_ATOMS: atom_id res chain seq x y z
N MET A 1 1.64 -34.58 -5.08
CA MET A 1 0.97 -33.69 -6.06
C MET A 1 0.74 -32.35 -5.37
N ALA A 2 1.46 -31.30 -5.76
CA ALA A 2 1.30 -29.98 -5.15
C ALA A 2 0.13 -29.24 -5.84
N SER A 3 -0.82 -28.75 -5.05
CA SER A 3 -1.96 -28.00 -5.57
C SER A 3 -1.51 -26.70 -6.24
N PRO A 4 -2.15 -26.25 -7.33
CA PRO A 4 -1.83 -24.97 -7.96
C PRO A 4 -2.17 -23.83 -6.99
N ILE A 5 -1.17 -23.01 -6.64
CA ILE A 5 -1.34 -21.81 -5.84
C ILE A 5 -2.19 -20.82 -6.66
N GLN A 6 -3.39 -20.50 -6.15
CA GLN A 6 -4.28 -19.55 -6.82
C GLN A 6 -3.75 -18.13 -6.65
N ILE A 7 -3.21 -17.57 -7.73
CA ILE A 7 -2.86 -16.15 -7.83
C ILE A 7 -4.17 -15.36 -7.89
N ALA A 8 -4.63 -14.85 -6.74
CA ALA A 8 -5.86 -14.09 -6.68
C ALA A 8 -5.65 -12.69 -7.29
N ARG A 9 -6.45 -12.36 -8.31
CA ARG A 9 -6.50 -11.02 -8.90
C ARG A 9 -7.39 -10.13 -8.02
N PRO A 10 -6.97 -8.91 -7.64
CA PRO A 10 -7.77 -8.14 -6.69
C PRO A 10 -9.14 -7.75 -7.27
N PRO A 11 -10.22 -7.79 -6.46
CA PRO A 11 -11.59 -7.45 -6.85
C PRO A 11 -11.79 -5.93 -6.87
N VAL A 12 -11.00 -5.19 -7.64
CA VAL A 12 -11.23 -3.75 -7.80
C VAL A 12 -12.19 -3.54 -8.96
N LYS A 13 -13.27 -2.76 -8.73
CA LYS A 13 -14.14 -2.24 -9.80
C LYS A 13 -13.25 -1.70 -10.92
N ARG A 14 -13.31 -2.30 -12.11
CA ARG A 14 -12.48 -1.99 -13.30
C ARG A 14 -12.30 -0.49 -13.59
N ARG A 15 -13.26 0.34 -13.16
CA ARG A 15 -13.25 1.81 -13.27
C ARG A 15 -12.13 2.49 -12.46
N ARG A 16 -11.80 2.05 -11.24
CA ARG A 16 -10.81 2.73 -10.37
C ARG A 16 -9.35 2.45 -10.75
N ARG A 17 -9.08 1.27 -11.33
CA ARG A 17 -7.74 0.90 -11.83
C ARG A 17 -7.25 1.77 -12.99
N LYS A 18 -8.15 2.38 -13.77
CA LYS A 18 -7.79 3.16 -14.97
C LYS A 18 -6.97 4.42 -14.67
N ASN A 19 -6.94 4.87 -13.41
CA ASN A 19 -6.27 6.12 -13.01
C ASN A 19 -4.95 5.90 -12.26
N ILE A 20 -4.49 4.66 -12.10
CA ILE A 20 -3.22 4.37 -11.43
C ILE A 20 -2.09 4.54 -12.45
N SER A 21 -1.17 5.46 -12.18
CA SER A 21 0.00 5.70 -13.04
C SER A 21 0.93 4.47 -13.02
N PRO A 22 1.57 4.11 -14.17
CA PRO A 22 2.41 2.91 -14.31
C PRO A 22 3.50 2.77 -13.24
N ARG A 23 4.08 3.87 -12.77
CA ARG A 23 5.12 3.86 -11.73
C ARG A 23 4.66 3.33 -10.37
N ASN A 24 3.34 3.28 -10.15
CA ASN A 24 2.73 2.80 -8.90
C ASN A 24 2.10 1.42 -9.08
N LEU A 25 2.26 0.77 -10.23
CA LEU A 25 1.88 -0.63 -10.38
C LEU A 25 2.90 -1.50 -9.65
N PRO A 26 2.46 -2.60 -9.02
CA PRO A 26 3.38 -3.57 -8.43
C PRO A 26 4.34 -4.11 -9.49
N LYS A 27 5.64 -4.09 -9.19
CA LYS A 27 6.69 -4.67 -10.06
C LYS A 27 7.18 -6.05 -9.59
N ILE A 28 6.56 -6.60 -8.55
CA ILE A 28 6.88 -7.94 -8.04
C ILE A 28 6.66 -8.99 -9.13
N THR A 29 7.63 -9.88 -9.29
CA THR A 29 7.59 -10.99 -10.25
C THR A 29 6.73 -12.15 -9.75
N ASP A 30 6.24 -12.99 -10.67
CA ASP A 30 5.46 -14.18 -10.30
C ASP A 30 6.27 -15.17 -9.44
N GLN A 31 7.58 -15.24 -9.66
CA GLN A 31 8.48 -16.08 -8.86
C GLN A 31 8.59 -15.56 -7.42
N GLU A 32 8.84 -14.27 -7.23
CA GLU A 32 8.88 -13.64 -5.89
C GLU A 32 7.53 -13.76 -5.18
N LEU A 33 6.42 -13.57 -5.91
CA LEU A 33 5.08 -13.70 -5.35
C LEU A 33 4.80 -15.12 -4.86
N THR A 34 5.22 -16.13 -5.64
CA THR A 34 5.08 -17.54 -5.26
C THR A 34 5.90 -17.87 -4.02
N GLN A 35 7.14 -17.38 -3.94
CA GLN A 35 8.00 -17.56 -2.77
C GLN A 35 7.38 -16.93 -1.53
N LEU A 36 7.00 -15.64 -1.59
CA LEU A 36 6.36 -14.96 -0.46
C LEU A 36 5.05 -15.65 -0.04
N SER A 37 4.26 -16.13 -1.00
CA SER A 37 3.01 -16.83 -0.71
C SER A 37 3.24 -18.14 0.03
N GLY A 38 4.32 -18.87 -0.31
CA GLY A 38 4.76 -20.06 0.40
C GLY A 38 5.28 -19.75 1.81
N ASP A 39 6.17 -18.76 1.93
CA ASP A 39 6.76 -18.36 3.22
C ASP A 39 5.70 -17.89 4.23
N LEU A 40 4.70 -17.14 3.76
CA LEU A 40 3.60 -16.64 4.58
C LEU A 40 2.41 -17.59 4.66
N ASN A 41 2.44 -18.74 3.96
CA ASN A 41 1.31 -19.68 3.82
C ASN A 41 -0.02 -18.98 3.50
N SER A 42 0.02 -17.95 2.66
CA SER A 42 -1.11 -17.05 2.42
C SER A 42 -1.18 -16.65 0.96
N THR A 43 -2.39 -16.43 0.43
CA THR A 43 -2.56 -15.86 -0.91
C THR A 43 -2.23 -14.38 -0.88
N ILE A 44 -1.20 -13.99 -1.64
CA ILE A 44 -0.74 -12.60 -1.71
C ILE A 44 -1.32 -11.93 -2.94
N VAL A 45 -1.85 -10.73 -2.73
CA VAL A 45 -2.47 -9.93 -3.77
C VAL A 45 -1.78 -8.57 -3.84
N PRO A 46 -0.88 -8.33 -4.80
CA PRO A 46 -0.18 -7.05 -4.93
C PRO A 46 -1.16 -5.91 -5.21
N LEU A 47 -1.07 -4.82 -4.43
CA LEU A 47 -2.00 -3.69 -4.51
C LEU A 47 -1.44 -2.53 -5.34
N PHE A 48 -0.30 -1.96 -4.93
CA PHE A 48 0.43 -0.92 -5.63
C PHE A 48 1.87 -0.84 -5.12
N GLU A 49 2.69 -0.03 -5.79
CA GLU A 49 4.07 0.28 -5.38
C GLU A 49 4.26 1.78 -5.17
N LYS A 50 5.15 2.18 -4.26
CA LYS A 50 5.58 3.57 -4.09
C LYS A 50 7.10 3.63 -4.07
N THR A 51 7.69 4.29 -5.06
CA THR A 51 9.10 4.70 -5.03
C THR A 51 9.27 5.83 -4.01
N LEU A 52 10.12 5.63 -3.01
CA LEU A 52 10.38 6.62 -1.96
C LEU A 52 11.06 7.87 -2.54
N SER A 53 10.59 9.05 -2.16
CA SER A 53 11.29 10.32 -2.41
C SER A 53 12.17 10.70 -1.21
N ALA A 54 13.05 11.69 -1.39
CA ALA A 54 13.86 12.24 -0.29
C ALA A 54 13.02 12.74 0.90
N SER A 55 11.80 13.23 0.65
CA SER A 55 10.89 13.66 1.72
C SER A 55 10.31 12.49 2.52
N ASP A 56 10.09 11.34 1.86
CA ASP A 56 9.51 10.16 2.51
C ASP A 56 10.47 9.53 3.52
N VAL A 57 11.78 9.63 3.25
CA VAL A 57 12.88 9.18 4.13
C VAL A 57 13.46 10.32 4.99
N GLY A 58 12.83 11.50 4.95
CA GLY A 58 13.27 12.68 5.68
C GLY A 58 12.87 12.65 7.15
N ARG A 59 13.50 13.51 7.97
CA ARG A 59 13.33 13.62 9.44
C ARG A 59 11.90 13.86 9.94
N LEU A 60 10.96 14.17 9.05
CA LEU A 60 9.56 14.36 9.41
C LEU A 60 8.81 13.04 9.63
N GLY A 61 9.31 11.92 9.10
CA GLY A 61 8.72 10.61 9.34
C GLY A 61 7.35 10.45 8.71
N ARG A 62 7.17 11.06 7.53
CA ARG A 62 5.92 11.06 6.78
C ARG A 62 6.17 10.65 5.34
N MET A 63 5.42 9.65 4.87
CA MET A 63 5.43 9.20 3.49
C MET A 63 4.17 9.68 2.78
N VAL A 64 4.33 10.32 1.62
CA VAL A 64 3.19 10.75 0.79
C VAL A 64 2.74 9.59 -0.11
N LEU A 65 1.46 9.26 -0.10
CA LEU A 65 0.91 8.14 -0.87
C LEU A 65 0.27 8.58 -2.19
N PRO A 66 0.33 7.75 -3.26
CA PRO A 66 -0.31 8.04 -4.53
C PRO A 66 -1.84 7.95 -4.43
N LYS A 67 -2.52 9.09 -4.48
CA LYS A 67 -3.98 9.23 -4.28
C LYS A 67 -4.82 8.15 -4.99
N PRO A 68 -4.66 7.86 -6.31
CA PRO A 68 -5.49 6.86 -6.97
C PRO A 68 -5.34 5.45 -6.39
N CYS A 69 -4.17 5.10 -5.85
CA CYS A 69 -3.93 3.81 -5.22
C CYS A 69 -4.61 3.75 -3.84
N VAL A 70 -4.45 4.81 -3.05
CA VAL A 70 -5.08 4.91 -1.72
C VAL A 70 -6.59 4.78 -1.84
N GLU A 71 -7.22 5.54 -2.73
CA GLU A 71 -8.68 5.50 -2.92
C GLU A 71 -9.19 4.18 -3.53
N ALA A 72 -8.30 3.38 -4.12
CA ALA A 72 -8.65 2.07 -4.66
C ALA A 72 -8.54 0.95 -3.61
N TYR A 73 -7.59 1.04 -2.67
CA TYR A 73 -7.16 -0.10 -1.86
C TYR A 73 -7.19 0.12 -0.35
N PHE A 74 -7.06 1.36 0.12
CA PHE A 74 -7.02 1.65 1.56
C PHE A 74 -8.43 1.85 2.12
N PRO A 75 -8.63 1.69 3.44
CA PRO A 75 -9.89 2.04 4.09
C PRO A 75 -10.24 3.51 3.82
N PRO A 76 -11.51 3.82 3.50
CA PRO A 76 -11.91 5.20 3.30
C PRO A 76 -11.82 5.99 4.61
N ILE A 77 -11.33 7.23 4.52
CA ILE A 77 -11.32 8.17 5.65
C ILE A 77 -12.03 9.46 5.24
N SER A 78 -12.89 9.96 6.13
CA SER A 78 -13.67 11.19 5.91
C SER A 78 -13.03 12.39 6.59
N GLU A 79 -12.43 12.18 7.77
CA GLU A 79 -11.82 13.22 8.60
C GLU A 79 -10.31 13.39 8.35
N PRO A 80 -9.77 14.63 8.34
CA PRO A 80 -8.33 14.88 8.16
C PRO A 80 -7.44 14.26 9.25
N GLY A 81 -8.03 13.95 10.41
CA GLY A 81 -7.35 13.26 11.52
C GLY A 81 -6.94 11.82 11.20
N GLY A 82 -7.62 11.19 10.23
CA GLY A 82 -7.33 9.84 9.75
C GLY A 82 -7.60 8.74 10.76
N ILE A 83 -6.93 7.59 10.57
CA ILE A 83 -7.01 6.38 11.40
C ILE A 83 -5.61 5.80 11.60
N TYR A 84 -5.47 4.85 12.54
CA TYR A 84 -4.28 4.02 12.62
C TYR A 84 -4.42 2.80 11.70
N LEU A 85 -3.37 2.50 10.94
CA LEU A 85 -3.25 1.30 10.11
C LEU A 85 -2.18 0.38 10.70
N HIS A 86 -2.52 -0.89 10.81
CA HIS A 86 -1.56 -1.96 11.09
C HIS A 86 -1.14 -2.59 9.77
N ILE A 87 0.18 -2.64 9.54
CA ILE A 87 0.78 -3.27 8.37
C ILE A 87 1.84 -4.23 8.89
N GLU A 88 1.79 -5.48 8.43
CA GLU A 88 2.81 -6.48 8.72
C GLU A 88 3.83 -6.49 7.59
N ASP A 89 5.12 -6.45 7.93
CA ASP A 89 6.17 -6.61 6.93
C ASP A 89 6.39 -8.10 6.58
N VAL A 90 7.22 -8.36 5.58
CA VAL A 90 7.51 -9.73 5.12
C VAL A 90 8.24 -10.60 6.16
N LYS A 91 8.70 -10.01 7.28
CA LYS A 91 9.34 -10.72 8.40
C LYS A 91 8.36 -10.95 9.56
N GLY A 92 7.09 -10.60 9.40
CA GLY A 92 6.07 -10.71 10.44
C GLY A 92 6.06 -9.56 11.45
N LYS A 93 6.84 -8.50 11.24
CA LYS A 93 6.86 -7.36 12.16
C LYS A 93 5.62 -6.50 11.94
N LYS A 94 4.82 -6.35 13.00
CA LYS A 94 3.65 -5.47 13.01
C LYS A 94 4.09 -4.02 13.17
N LEU A 95 3.80 -3.21 12.16
CA LEU A 95 4.04 -1.78 12.13
C LEU A 95 2.71 -1.05 12.27
N MET A 96 2.72 0.06 13.00
CA MET A 96 1.54 0.91 13.17
C MET A 96 1.84 2.29 12.61
N PHE A 97 1.01 2.73 11.68
CA PHE A 97 1.13 4.04 11.04
C PHE A 97 -0.12 4.86 11.27
N ARG A 98 0.04 6.18 11.36
CA ARG A 98 -1.12 7.08 11.26
C ARG A 98 -1.38 7.37 9.79
N PHE A 99 -2.48 6.82 9.26
CA PHE A 99 -2.94 7.07 7.91
C PHE A 99 -3.96 8.22 7.91
N ARG A 100 -3.62 9.31 7.24
CA ARG A 100 -4.48 10.50 7.21
C ARG A 100 -4.36 11.26 5.90
N PHE A 101 -5.09 12.37 5.79
CA PHE A 101 -4.93 13.27 4.65
C PHE A 101 -4.77 14.73 5.07
N TRP A 102 -4.11 15.50 4.22
CA TRP A 102 -4.15 16.96 4.23
C TRP A 102 -5.15 17.45 3.17
N PRO A 103 -6.00 18.43 3.51
CA PRO A 103 -6.78 19.14 2.51
C PRO A 103 -5.85 19.75 1.44
N ASN A 104 -6.22 19.62 0.16
CA ASN A 104 -5.49 20.22 -0.95
C ASN A 104 -6.50 20.70 -2.00
N ASN A 105 -6.90 21.97 -1.94
CA ASN A 105 -8.02 22.53 -2.69
C ASN A 105 -9.29 21.67 -2.48
N SER A 106 -9.97 21.27 -3.56
CA SER A 106 -11.11 20.33 -3.53
C SER A 106 -10.69 18.85 -3.47
N SER A 107 -9.42 18.57 -3.16
CA SER A 107 -8.81 17.25 -3.15
C SER A 107 -8.07 16.98 -1.83
N ARG A 108 -7.30 15.90 -1.80
CA ARG A 108 -6.62 15.38 -0.61
C ARG A 108 -5.21 14.91 -0.97
N ILE A 109 -4.25 15.14 -0.08
CA ILE A 109 -2.93 14.49 -0.09
C ILE A 109 -2.92 13.47 1.04
N TYR A 110 -2.78 12.19 0.70
CA TYR A 110 -2.74 11.11 1.68
C TYR A 110 -1.32 10.88 2.19
N VAL A 111 -1.17 10.65 3.49
CA VAL A 111 0.12 10.42 4.14
C VAL A 111 0.06 9.28 5.14
N LEU A 112 1.18 8.56 5.29
CA LEU A 112 1.48 7.73 6.45
C LEU A 112 2.46 8.48 7.34
N GLU A 113 2.11 8.70 8.60
CA GLU A 113 3.02 9.22 9.62
C GLU A 113 3.52 8.09 10.52
N GLY A 114 4.72 8.24 11.07
CA GLY A 114 5.39 7.20 11.85
C GLY A 114 6.19 6.22 10.98
N VAL A 115 6.62 6.64 9.78
CA VAL A 115 7.45 5.80 8.88
C VAL A 115 8.94 5.80 9.23
N HIS A 116 9.33 6.47 10.32
CA HIS A 116 10.71 6.44 10.78
C HIS A 116 11.07 5.07 11.34
N PRO A 117 12.27 4.57 11.03
CA PRO A 117 12.86 3.50 11.82
C PRO A 117 13.12 4.07 13.21
N TRP A 118 12.64 3.35 14.24
CA TRP A 118 13.16 3.48 15.60
C TRP A 118 14.67 3.25 15.61
#